data_AF-A0A7J6V0A9-F1
#
_entry.id   AF-A0A7J6V0A9-F1
#
_cell.length_a   1.000
_cell.length_b   1.000
_cell.length_c   1.000
_cell.angle_alpha   90.00
_cell.angle_beta   90.00
_cell.angle_gamma   90.00
#
_symmetry.space_group_name_H-M   'P 1'
#
loop_
_entity.id
_entity.type
_entity.pdbx_description
1 polymer ?
#
loop_
_entity_poly.entity_id
_entity_poly.type
_entity_poly.pdbx_seq_one_letter_code
_entity_poly.pdbx_strand_id
1 'polypeptide(L)'
;MALELVKAMDAKCMIKDKRQDFGSSFNQRTCNHPILYKDSCGLCGRNVCFSYAVPLSYIRRDLMVSANEMSELHNHEWNNLLLKKKLCLVLDLDFTLLHSIRSDHLSSNERAYFFSIMDTLKDNPNGTRFMSKFYSANMLTKLRPYVRSFLKEASKMFDMYIYTKGERCYALAMAQLLDPEGKYFKDKVLSKENCTRDGQKSLGVVLAPAKAVVVLDDTLDAWKRHKDNLIVMKKYQYFSTASHVVNIETMEDESETEGELARVLQKLKKVHHMFFNPEIEVDAQRLDVKQVLKKVQNEASEDSR
;
A
#
# COMPACT_ATOMS: atom_id res chain seq x y z
N MET A 1 11.05 -10.62 -13.74
CA MET A 1 10.69 -12.00 -14.12
C MET A 1 9.27 -12.39 -13.70
N ALA A 2 8.88 -12.47 -12.42
CA ALA A 2 7.50 -12.83 -12.07
C ALA A 2 6.44 -11.81 -12.52
N LEU A 3 6.72 -10.50 -12.53
CA LEU A 3 5.78 -9.49 -13.04
C LEU A 3 5.61 -9.58 -14.58
N GLU A 4 6.69 -9.91 -15.29
CA GLU A 4 6.64 -10.22 -16.72
C GLU A 4 6.04 -11.61 -16.99
N LEU A 5 6.19 -12.58 -16.09
CA LEU A 5 5.54 -13.88 -16.15
C LEU A 5 4.04 -13.77 -15.86
N VAL A 6 3.62 -12.95 -14.91
CA VAL A 6 2.20 -12.66 -14.65
C VAL A 6 1.57 -11.94 -15.85
N LYS A 7 2.27 -10.98 -16.47
CA LYS A 7 1.84 -10.33 -17.72
C LYS A 7 1.92 -11.27 -18.94
N ALA A 8 2.90 -12.17 -19.01
CA ALA A 8 3.07 -13.15 -20.10
C ALA A 8 2.10 -14.33 -19.96
N MET A 9 1.60 -14.64 -18.76
CA MET A 9 0.52 -15.59 -18.55
C MET A 9 -0.78 -15.10 -19.19
N ASP A 10 -1.03 -13.79 -19.26
CA ASP A 10 -2.16 -13.22 -20.02
C ASP A 10 -1.96 -13.36 -21.54
N ALA A 11 -0.72 -13.29 -22.04
CA ALA A 11 -0.40 -13.50 -23.46
C ALA A 11 -0.36 -14.98 -23.88
N LYS A 12 -0.03 -15.90 -22.96
CA LYS A 12 0.08 -17.35 -23.23
C LYS A 12 -1.22 -18.13 -23.02
N CYS A 13 -2.26 -17.53 -22.46
CA CYS A 13 -3.59 -18.16 -22.35
C CYS A 13 -4.29 -18.38 -23.72
N MET A 14 -3.62 -18.04 -24.84
CA MET A 14 -4.06 -18.29 -26.22
C MET A 14 -3.27 -19.42 -26.94
N ILE A 15 -2.34 -20.11 -26.29
CA ILE A 15 -1.63 -21.23 -26.95
C ILE A 15 -2.35 -22.55 -26.69
N LYS A 16 -3.20 -22.86 -27.66
CA LYS A 16 -3.78 -24.14 -28.08
C LYS A 16 -3.13 -25.39 -27.49
N ASP A 17 -4.04 -26.27 -27.06
CA ASP A 17 -3.97 -27.72 -27.14
C ASP A 17 -3.04 -28.21 -28.27
N LYS A 18 -1.78 -28.47 -27.94
CA LYS A 18 -0.86 -29.25 -28.75
C LYS A 18 -0.15 -30.22 -27.82
N ARG A 19 -0.73 -31.40 -27.71
CA ARG A 19 0.00 -32.61 -27.39
C ARG A 19 1.15 -32.72 -28.41
N GLN A 20 2.36 -32.43 -27.99
CA GLN A 20 3.55 -32.92 -28.67
C GLN A 20 4.45 -33.61 -27.67
N ASP A 21 4.61 -34.88 -27.99
CA ASP A 21 5.34 -35.93 -27.31
C ASP A 21 6.83 -35.60 -27.27
N PHE A 22 7.43 -35.58 -26.09
CA PHE A 22 8.87 -35.74 -25.93
C PHE A 22 9.10 -36.78 -24.84
N GLY A 23 9.72 -37.87 -25.28
CA GLY A 23 9.89 -39.09 -24.51
C GLY A 23 10.88 -38.99 -23.35
N SER A 24 10.51 -39.76 -22.33
CA SER A 24 11.32 -40.43 -21.31
C SER A 24 11.74 -39.66 -20.05
N SER A 25 11.30 -40.26 -18.93
CA SER A 25 11.95 -40.32 -17.61
C SER A 25 11.70 -39.17 -16.60
N PHE A 26 10.55 -39.17 -15.93
CA PHE A 26 10.41 -39.52 -14.49
C PHE A 26 8.98 -39.27 -13.99
N ASN A 27 8.44 -40.25 -13.25
CA ASN A 27 7.19 -40.20 -12.49
C ASN A 27 7.23 -39.15 -11.38
N GLN A 28 7.17 -37.87 -11.72
CA GLN A 28 6.99 -36.79 -10.74
C GLN A 28 5.61 -36.17 -10.92
N ARG A 29 4.68 -36.61 -10.04
CA ARG A 29 3.32 -36.03 -9.89
C ARG A 29 3.36 -34.56 -9.46
N THR A 30 4.51 -34.09 -8.98
CA THR A 30 4.77 -32.72 -8.54
C THR A 30 5.93 -32.10 -9.34
N CYS A 31 6.00 -30.78 -9.37
CA CYS A 31 7.12 -30.02 -9.92
C CYS A 31 7.68 -29.03 -8.89
N ASN A 32 8.89 -28.52 -9.16
CA ASN A 32 9.59 -27.55 -8.31
C ASN A 32 9.53 -26.13 -8.86
N HIS A 33 8.60 -25.85 -9.77
CA HIS A 33 8.44 -24.51 -10.31
C HIS A 33 7.97 -23.53 -9.22
N PRO A 34 8.41 -22.27 -9.28
CA PRO A 34 8.20 -21.32 -8.19
C PRO A 34 6.77 -20.77 -8.10
N ILE A 35 5.92 -21.00 -9.11
CA ILE A 35 4.61 -20.34 -9.26
C ILE A 35 3.48 -21.36 -9.15
N LEU A 36 2.56 -21.11 -8.23
CA LEU A 36 1.28 -21.80 -8.08
C LEU A 36 0.14 -20.85 -8.45
N TYR A 37 -0.77 -21.31 -9.30
CA TYR A 37 -1.95 -20.58 -9.75
C TYR A 37 -3.15 -21.54 -9.80
N LYS A 38 -4.24 -21.21 -9.08
CA LYS A 38 -5.44 -22.07 -9.00
C LYS A 38 -5.09 -23.53 -8.70
N ASP A 39 -4.29 -23.75 -7.65
CA ASP A 39 -3.87 -25.06 -7.15
C ASP A 39 -3.00 -25.91 -8.09
N SER A 40 -2.52 -25.34 -9.19
CA SER A 40 -1.61 -26.02 -10.13
C SER A 40 -0.42 -25.13 -10.51
N CYS A 41 0.65 -25.73 -11.02
CA CYS A 41 1.81 -24.98 -11.47
C CYS A 41 1.44 -24.05 -12.62
N GLY A 42 1.66 -22.74 -12.45
CA GLY A 42 1.40 -21.75 -13.48
C GLY A 42 2.27 -21.88 -14.75
N LEU A 43 3.31 -22.73 -14.72
CA LEU A 43 4.23 -22.96 -15.85
C LEU A 43 4.00 -24.29 -16.56
N CYS A 44 3.70 -25.37 -15.83
CA CYS A 44 3.61 -26.72 -16.41
C CYS A 44 2.33 -27.50 -16.06
N GLY A 45 1.41 -26.91 -15.28
CA GLY A 45 0.12 -27.52 -14.93
C GLY A 45 0.16 -28.66 -13.91
N ARG A 46 1.33 -29.12 -13.47
CA ARG A 46 1.48 -30.15 -12.42
C ARG A 46 1.31 -29.58 -11.01
N ASN A 47 1.10 -30.44 -10.00
CA ASN A 47 1.11 -30.01 -8.59
C ASN A 47 2.46 -29.43 -8.20
N VAL A 48 2.51 -28.48 -7.26
CA VAL A 48 3.76 -27.85 -6.81
C VAL A 48 4.13 -28.35 -5.41
N CYS A 49 5.42 -28.56 -5.16
CA CYS A 49 5.94 -29.04 -3.89
C CYS A 49 6.79 -27.97 -3.17
N PHE A 50 6.18 -26.89 -2.66
CA PHE A 50 6.87 -25.95 -1.75
C PHE A 50 6.17 -25.85 -0.39
N SER A 51 6.97 -25.72 0.67
CA SER A 51 6.52 -25.68 2.08
C SER A 51 6.10 -24.29 2.57
N TYR A 52 6.55 -23.22 1.90
CA TYR A 52 6.30 -21.83 2.31
C TYR A 52 5.89 -20.98 1.10
N ALA A 53 4.58 -20.83 0.93
CA ALA A 53 3.94 -20.04 -0.12
C ALA A 53 3.78 -18.58 0.32
N VAL A 54 4.10 -17.63 -0.55
CA VAL A 54 3.76 -16.22 -0.38
C VAL A 54 2.57 -15.88 -1.29
N PRO A 55 1.40 -15.53 -0.75
CA PRO A 55 0.25 -15.16 -1.55
C PRO A 55 0.40 -13.74 -2.12
N LEU A 56 0.31 -13.62 -3.45
CA LEU A 56 0.32 -12.35 -4.17
C LEU A 56 -1.05 -12.08 -4.80
N SER A 57 -2.11 -12.43 -4.07
CA SER A 57 -3.50 -12.37 -4.54
C SER A 57 -3.98 -10.96 -4.93
N TYR A 58 -3.29 -9.93 -4.42
CA TYR A 58 -3.56 -8.54 -4.78
C TYR A 58 -3.16 -8.22 -6.24
N ILE A 59 -2.11 -8.88 -6.76
CA ILE A 59 -1.68 -8.81 -8.16
C ILE A 59 -2.60 -9.66 -9.04
N ARG A 60 -2.81 -10.92 -8.64
CA ARG A 60 -3.69 -11.86 -9.36
C ARG A 60 -4.29 -12.85 -8.37
N ARG A 61 -5.62 -13.03 -8.40
CA ARG A 61 -6.32 -14.00 -7.55
C ARG A 61 -5.69 -15.40 -7.69
N ASP A 62 -5.55 -16.11 -6.57
CA ASP A 62 -4.97 -17.46 -6.46
C ASP A 62 -3.50 -17.59 -6.87
N LEU A 63 -2.77 -16.47 -7.00
CA LEU A 63 -1.33 -16.48 -7.24
C LEU A 63 -0.56 -16.68 -5.93
N MET A 64 0.28 -17.70 -5.89
CA MET A 64 1.27 -17.90 -4.85
C MET A 64 2.65 -18.14 -5.46
N VAL A 65 3.68 -17.68 -4.77
CA VAL A 65 5.07 -17.90 -5.14
C VAL A 65 5.84 -18.57 -4.02
N SER A 66 6.87 -19.34 -4.37
CA SER A 66 7.80 -19.91 -3.39
C SER A 66 8.59 -18.82 -2.66
N ALA A 67 9.09 -19.11 -1.45
CA ALA A 67 9.97 -18.20 -0.72
C ALA A 67 11.24 -17.79 -1.52
N ASN A 68 11.83 -18.72 -2.28
CA ASN A 68 13.00 -18.42 -3.11
C ASN A 68 12.65 -17.42 -4.23
N GLU A 69 11.52 -17.62 -4.90
CA GLU A 69 11.04 -16.68 -5.93
C GLU A 69 10.72 -15.31 -5.34
N MET A 70 10.17 -15.26 -4.12
CA MET A 70 9.95 -13.98 -3.44
C MET A 70 11.28 -13.24 -3.19
N SER A 71 12.33 -13.97 -2.81
CA SER A 71 13.68 -13.38 -2.65
C SER A 71 14.25 -12.86 -3.97
N GLU A 72 14.05 -13.57 -5.08
CA GLU A 72 14.44 -13.08 -6.41
C GLU A 72 13.65 -11.84 -6.82
N LEU A 73 12.36 -11.78 -6.50
CA LEU A 73 11.54 -10.59 -6.71
C LEU A 73 11.99 -9.40 -5.87
N HIS A 74 12.37 -9.64 -4.62
CA HIS A 74 12.95 -8.62 -3.74
C HIS A 74 14.24 -8.04 -4.33
N ASN A 75 15.14 -8.90 -4.83
CA ASN A 75 16.39 -8.47 -5.45
C ASN A 75 16.15 -7.65 -6.73
N HIS A 76 15.22 -8.11 -7.57
CA HIS A 76 14.85 -7.39 -8.78
C HIS A 76 14.26 -6.02 -8.47
N GLU A 77 13.30 -5.96 -7.53
CA GLU A 77 12.65 -4.70 -7.17
C GLU A 77 13.61 -3.74 -6.47
N TRP A 78 14.53 -4.25 -5.64
CA TRP A 78 15.62 -3.47 -5.05
C TRP A 78 16.46 -2.76 -6.11
N ASN A 79 16.93 -3.49 -7.12
CA ASN A 79 17.74 -2.92 -8.20
C ASN A 79 16.94 -1.88 -8.99
N ASN A 80 15.67 -2.16 -9.28
CA ASN A 80 14.77 -1.23 -9.97
C ASN A 80 14.57 0.08 -9.18
N LEU A 81 14.38 -0.02 -7.86
CA LEU A 81 14.24 1.12 -6.96
C LEU A 81 15.53 1.96 -6.92
N LEU A 82 16.70 1.33 -6.81
CA LEU A 82 17.98 2.03 -6.85
C LEU A 82 18.20 2.76 -8.17
N LEU A 83 17.92 2.12 -9.31
CA LEU A 83 18.05 2.72 -10.65
C LEU A 83 17.17 3.97 -10.80
N LYS A 84 15.96 3.93 -10.25
CA LYS A 84 15.02 5.06 -10.24
C LYS A 84 15.32 6.10 -9.16
N LYS A 85 16.29 5.84 -8.28
CA LYS A 85 16.51 6.57 -7.02
C LYS A 85 15.22 6.73 -6.21
N LYS A 86 14.50 5.63 -6.01
CA LYS A 86 13.26 5.59 -5.23
C LYS A 86 13.33 4.59 -4.08
N LEU A 87 12.51 4.85 -3.07
CA LEU A 87 12.18 3.88 -2.01
C LEU A 87 10.76 3.32 -2.25
N CYS A 88 10.31 2.41 -1.40
CA CYS A 88 8.93 1.94 -1.37
C CYS A 88 8.18 2.58 -0.21
N LEU A 89 6.95 3.06 -0.45
CA LEU A 89 6.08 3.63 0.58
C LEU A 89 4.79 2.84 0.69
N VAL A 90 4.53 2.24 1.85
CA VAL A 90 3.28 1.55 2.15
C VAL A 90 2.38 2.47 2.96
N LEU A 91 1.17 2.71 2.47
CA LEU A 91 0.20 3.63 3.04
C LEU A 91 -1.02 2.87 3.56
N ASP A 92 -1.35 3.06 4.83
CA ASP A 92 -2.67 2.70 5.34
C ASP A 92 -3.75 3.68 4.84
N LEU A 93 -5.03 3.30 4.96
CA LEU A 93 -6.16 4.13 4.55
C LEU A 93 -6.86 4.79 5.73
N ASP A 94 -7.57 3.99 6.52
CA ASP A 94 -8.50 4.45 7.54
C ASP A 94 -7.79 5.11 8.70
N PHE A 95 -8.19 6.32 9.03
CA PHE A 95 -7.51 7.18 9.99
C PHE A 95 -6.07 7.56 9.64
N THR A 96 -5.57 7.19 8.46
CA THR A 96 -4.25 7.58 7.97
C THR A 96 -4.36 8.62 6.85
N LEU A 97 -4.97 8.25 5.72
CA LEU A 97 -5.17 9.12 4.55
C LEU A 97 -6.60 9.64 4.41
N LEU A 98 -7.55 8.98 5.08
CA LEU A 98 -8.97 9.28 4.99
C LEU A 98 -9.70 8.76 6.23
N HIS A 99 -10.92 9.23 6.42
CA HIS A 99 -11.83 8.67 7.40
C HIS A 99 -13.16 8.39 6.71
N SER A 100 -13.69 7.18 6.87
CA SER A 100 -14.99 6.81 6.31
C SER A 100 -15.96 6.40 7.41
N ILE A 101 -17.24 6.77 7.26
CA ILE A 101 -18.34 6.35 8.11
C ILE A 101 -19.49 5.82 7.24
N ARG A 102 -20.20 4.80 7.72
CA ARG A 102 -21.42 4.37 7.04
C ARG A 102 -22.56 5.33 7.35
N SER A 103 -23.35 5.67 6.35
CA SER A 103 -24.42 6.67 6.46
C SER A 103 -25.59 6.24 7.37
N ASP A 104 -25.73 4.94 7.65
CA ASP A 104 -26.67 4.38 8.64
C ASP A 104 -26.24 4.64 10.09
N HIS A 105 -24.96 4.93 10.34
CA HIS A 105 -24.48 5.39 11.64
C HIS A 105 -24.64 6.90 11.87
N LEU A 106 -25.20 7.63 10.89
CA LEU A 106 -25.48 9.06 11.00
C LEU A 106 -26.96 9.29 11.26
N SER A 107 -27.26 10.25 12.13
CA SER A 107 -28.63 10.76 12.29
C SER A 107 -29.13 11.40 10.99
N SER A 108 -30.46 11.52 10.87
CA SER A 108 -31.08 12.17 9.71
C SER A 108 -30.57 13.61 9.49
N ASN A 109 -30.34 14.36 10.58
CA ASN A 109 -29.84 15.73 10.53
C ASN A 109 -28.38 15.78 10.04
N GLU A 110 -27.51 14.90 10.54
CA GLU A 110 -26.10 14.83 10.11
C GLU A 110 -26.01 14.43 8.64
N ARG A 111 -26.81 13.44 8.24
CA ARG A 111 -26.90 13.01 6.85
C ARG A 111 -27.32 14.17 5.94
N ALA A 112 -28.35 14.92 6.32
CA ALA A 112 -28.81 16.09 5.57
C ALA A 112 -27.74 17.19 5.47
N TYR A 113 -27.07 17.51 6.60
CA TYR A 113 -25.97 18.46 6.66
C TYR A 113 -24.80 18.07 5.74
N PHE A 114 -24.38 16.81 5.79
CA PHE A 114 -23.30 16.32 4.94
C PHE A 114 -23.70 16.30 3.46
N PHE A 115 -24.97 16.02 3.12
CA PHE A 115 -25.45 16.14 1.75
C PHE A 115 -25.49 17.61 1.27
N SER A 116 -25.92 18.56 2.11
CA SER A 116 -25.90 19.98 1.73
C SER A 116 -24.48 20.51 1.50
N ILE A 117 -23.52 20.03 2.30
CA ILE A 117 -22.10 20.36 2.09
C ILE A 117 -21.57 19.71 0.82
N MET A 118 -21.92 18.44 0.57
CA MET A 118 -21.50 17.72 -0.64
C MET A 118 -21.97 18.45 -1.91
N ASP A 119 -23.24 18.87 -1.97
CA ASP A 119 -23.77 19.60 -3.12
C ASP A 119 -23.07 20.94 -3.35
N THR A 120 -22.69 21.63 -2.28
CA THR A 120 -21.94 22.91 -2.35
C THR A 120 -20.49 22.73 -2.80
N LEU A 121 -19.90 21.55 -2.58
CA LEU A 121 -18.47 21.29 -2.83
C LEU A 121 -18.20 20.52 -4.13
N LYS A 122 -19.25 20.17 -4.89
CA LYS A 122 -19.14 19.53 -6.22
C LYS A 122 -18.33 20.37 -7.23
N ASP A 123 -18.30 21.69 -7.05
CA ASP A 123 -17.72 22.64 -8.02
C ASP A 123 -16.20 22.86 -7.87
N ASN A 124 -15.54 22.25 -6.88
CA ASN A 124 -14.09 22.37 -6.73
C ASN A 124 -13.40 21.01 -6.81
N PRO A 125 -12.99 20.51 -8.00
CA PRO A 125 -12.26 19.24 -8.18
C PRO A 125 -10.95 19.13 -7.38
N ASN A 126 -10.38 20.27 -6.95
CA ASN A 126 -9.19 20.35 -6.10
C ASN A 126 -9.53 20.64 -4.62
N GLY A 127 -10.80 20.82 -4.29
CA GLY A 127 -11.29 21.12 -2.96
C GLY A 127 -11.10 19.92 -2.04
N THR A 128 -10.58 20.18 -0.86
CA THR A 128 -10.10 19.23 0.14
C THR A 128 -11.18 18.34 0.80
N ARG A 129 -12.33 18.17 0.15
CA ARG A 129 -13.58 17.71 0.79
C ARG A 129 -14.45 16.87 -0.15
N PHE A 130 -13.86 15.99 -0.96
CA PHE A 130 -14.66 15.06 -1.76
C PHE A 130 -15.24 13.92 -0.92
N MET A 131 -16.45 14.18 -0.42
CA MET A 131 -17.35 13.18 0.12
C MET A 131 -17.91 12.33 -1.02
N SER A 132 -17.29 11.18 -1.29
CA SER A 132 -17.83 10.22 -2.25
C SER A 132 -18.88 9.33 -1.57
N LYS A 133 -20.11 9.33 -2.10
CA LYS A 133 -21.09 8.29 -1.81
C LYS A 133 -20.73 7.07 -2.64
N PHE A 134 -20.13 6.05 -2.03
CA PHE A 134 -19.99 4.76 -2.70
C PHE A 134 -21.38 4.13 -2.84
N TYR A 135 -21.93 4.15 -4.05
CA TYR A 135 -23.30 3.69 -4.37
C TYR A 135 -23.58 2.25 -3.92
N SER A 136 -22.56 1.40 -3.81
CA SER A 136 -22.71 0.02 -3.32
C SER A 136 -22.55 -0.14 -1.80
N ALA A 137 -22.04 0.86 -1.07
CA ALA A 137 -21.67 0.73 0.34
C ALA A 137 -22.33 1.75 1.29
N ASN A 138 -23.04 2.76 0.78
CA ASN A 138 -23.69 3.80 1.60
C ASN A 138 -22.72 4.47 2.59
N MET A 139 -21.47 4.70 2.17
CA MET A 139 -20.43 5.32 3.00
C MET A 139 -20.20 6.78 2.62
N LEU A 140 -19.87 7.60 3.62
CA LEU A 140 -19.33 8.93 3.46
C LEU A 140 -17.85 8.88 3.82
N THR A 141 -17.00 9.38 2.92
CA THR A 141 -15.54 9.38 3.11
C THR A 141 -15.02 10.81 3.08
N LYS A 142 -14.28 11.21 4.10
CA LYS A 142 -13.51 12.44 4.11
C LYS A 142 -12.04 12.11 3.85
N LEU A 143 -11.48 12.71 2.81
CA LEU A 143 -10.04 12.66 2.55
C LEU A 143 -9.31 13.57 3.52
N ARG A 144 -8.17 13.10 4.05
CA ARG A 144 -7.28 13.92 4.87
C ARG A 144 -6.73 15.07 4.04
N PRO A 145 -6.71 16.29 4.56
CA PRO A 145 -6.18 17.44 3.83
C PRO A 145 -4.77 17.23 3.30
N TYR A 146 -4.47 17.85 2.15
CA TYR A 146 -3.24 17.67 1.41
C TYR A 146 -3.01 16.30 0.74
N VAL A 147 -3.90 15.30 0.88
CA VAL A 147 -3.62 13.93 0.40
C VAL A 147 -3.25 13.83 -1.08
N ARG A 148 -3.90 14.57 -1.98
CA ARG A 148 -3.61 14.50 -3.43
C ARG A 148 -2.23 15.08 -3.74
N SER A 149 -1.92 16.24 -3.16
CA SER A 149 -0.61 16.88 -3.28
C SER A 149 0.49 16.03 -2.64
N PHE A 150 0.21 15.45 -1.47
CA PHE A 150 1.07 14.48 -0.81
C PHE A 150 1.41 13.30 -1.73
N LEU A 151 0.41 12.62 -2.30
CA LEU A 151 0.62 11.47 -3.19
C LEU A 151 1.44 11.87 -4.43
N LYS A 152 1.14 13.04 -5.02
CA LYS A 152 1.88 13.56 -6.17
C LYS A 152 3.35 13.78 -5.82
N GLU A 153 3.66 14.46 -4.73
CA GLU A 153 5.04 14.75 -4.33
C GLU A 153 5.78 13.49 -3.85
N ALA A 154 5.14 12.63 -3.06
CA ALA A 154 5.69 11.35 -2.62
C ALA A 154 6.02 10.44 -3.82
N SER A 155 5.19 10.44 -4.87
CA SER A 155 5.41 9.60 -6.06
C SER A 155 6.74 9.86 -6.79
N LYS A 156 7.34 11.05 -6.60
CA LYS A 156 8.65 11.38 -7.18
C LYS A 156 9.79 10.61 -6.52
N MET A 157 9.64 10.26 -5.24
CA MET A 157 10.66 9.63 -4.39
C MET A 157 10.32 8.19 -4.03
N PHE A 158 9.05 7.80 -4.15
CA PHE A 158 8.56 6.50 -3.69
C PHE A 158 7.71 5.81 -4.75
N ASP A 159 7.88 4.49 -4.89
CA ASP A 159 6.88 3.63 -5.50
C ASP A 159 5.90 3.18 -4.39
N MET A 160 4.61 3.48 -4.58
CA MET A 160 3.63 3.45 -3.48
C MET A 160 2.71 2.23 -3.51
N TYR A 161 2.31 1.79 -2.31
CA TYR A 161 1.36 0.72 -2.05
C TYR A 161 0.26 1.22 -1.11
N ILE A 162 -0.97 0.72 -1.29
CA ILE A 162 -2.01 0.76 -0.26
C ILE A 162 -1.97 -0.55 0.50
N TYR A 163 -2.06 -0.51 1.83
CA TYR A 163 -2.23 -1.70 2.67
C TYR A 163 -3.17 -1.39 3.83
N THR A 164 -4.45 -1.75 3.69
CA THR A 164 -5.49 -1.54 4.70
C THR A 164 -5.94 -2.86 5.34
N LYS A 165 -6.52 -2.78 6.55
CA LYS A 165 -7.30 -3.87 7.16
C LYS A 165 -8.77 -3.91 6.67
N GLY A 166 -9.16 -3.01 5.78
CA GLY A 166 -10.46 -3.03 5.11
C GLY A 166 -10.58 -4.17 4.09
N GLU A 167 -11.83 -4.52 3.78
CA GLU A 167 -12.15 -5.54 2.76
C GLU A 167 -11.68 -5.12 1.37
N ARG A 168 -11.44 -6.08 0.47
CA ARG A 168 -10.86 -5.82 -0.86
C ARG A 168 -11.68 -4.81 -1.69
N CYS A 169 -13.01 -4.94 -1.69
CA CYS A 169 -13.89 -4.04 -2.44
C CYS A 169 -13.75 -2.59 -1.94
N TYR A 170 -13.62 -2.41 -0.62
CA TYR A 170 -13.39 -1.10 -0.01
C TYR A 170 -12.01 -0.54 -0.35
N ALA A 171 -10.96 -1.36 -0.28
CA ALA A 171 -9.60 -0.93 -0.60
C ALA A 171 -9.48 -0.43 -2.06
N LEU A 172 -10.05 -1.16 -3.02
CA LEU A 172 -10.07 -0.77 -4.43
C LEU A 172 -10.90 0.49 -4.67
N ALA A 173 -12.05 0.60 -4.00
CA ALA A 173 -12.90 1.78 -4.02
C ALA A 173 -12.16 3.04 -3.55
N MET A 174 -11.45 2.97 -2.43
CA MET A 174 -10.69 4.09 -1.88
C MET A 174 -9.45 4.39 -2.72
N ALA A 175 -8.78 3.37 -3.27
CA ALA A 175 -7.68 3.57 -4.21
C ALA A 175 -8.14 4.37 -5.45
N GLN A 176 -9.30 4.03 -6.02
CA GLN A 176 -9.89 4.76 -7.15
C GLN A 176 -10.26 6.21 -6.78
N LEU A 177 -10.71 6.45 -5.53
CA LEU A 177 -11.00 7.80 -5.05
C LEU A 177 -9.74 8.67 -4.93
N LEU A 178 -8.65 8.07 -4.41
CA LEU A 178 -7.35 8.72 -4.21
C LEU A 178 -6.58 8.92 -5.51
N ASP A 179 -6.63 7.93 -6.41
CA ASP A 179 -5.88 7.86 -7.66
C ASP A 179 -6.80 7.50 -8.85
N PRO A 180 -7.66 8.43 -9.31
CA PRO A 180 -8.67 8.13 -10.34
C PRO A 180 -8.07 7.69 -11.68
N GLU A 181 -6.86 8.13 -11.99
CA GLU A 181 -6.14 7.85 -13.23
C GLU A 181 -5.21 6.63 -13.10
N GLY A 182 -5.12 5.98 -11.93
CA GLY A 182 -4.26 4.82 -11.71
C GLY A 182 -2.75 5.12 -11.88
N LYS A 183 -2.31 6.34 -11.55
CA LYS A 183 -0.91 6.79 -11.70
C LYS A 183 0.01 6.19 -10.64
N TYR A 184 -0.51 5.96 -9.45
CA TYR A 184 0.27 5.73 -8.23
C TYR A 184 0.25 4.27 -7.80
N PHE A 185 -0.94 3.70 -7.62
CA PHE A 185 -1.10 2.40 -6.98
C PHE A 185 -1.22 1.26 -7.98
N LYS A 186 -2.01 1.45 -9.03
CA LYS A 186 -2.35 0.39 -10.00
C LYS A 186 -2.80 -0.88 -9.27
N ASP A 187 -2.07 -1.96 -9.43
CA ASP A 187 -2.27 -3.28 -8.85
C ASP A 187 -1.74 -3.40 -7.40
N LYS A 188 -1.04 -2.40 -6.85
CA LYS A 188 -0.42 -2.43 -5.51
C LYS A 188 -1.38 -2.04 -4.38
N VAL A 189 -2.54 -2.71 -4.32
CA VAL A 189 -3.59 -2.47 -3.32
C VAL A 189 -3.81 -3.73 -2.48
N LEU A 190 -3.24 -3.76 -1.28
CA LEU A 190 -3.37 -4.83 -0.31
C LEU A 190 -4.53 -4.52 0.66
N SER A 191 -5.30 -5.56 0.95
CA SER A 191 -6.49 -5.51 1.80
C SER A 191 -6.37 -6.49 2.97
N LYS A 192 -7.42 -6.61 3.78
CA LYS A 192 -7.51 -7.56 4.90
C LYS A 192 -7.14 -8.99 4.53
N GLU A 193 -7.51 -9.44 3.33
CA GLU A 193 -7.20 -10.78 2.80
C GLU A 193 -5.70 -11.05 2.64
N ASN A 194 -4.88 -9.98 2.58
CA ASN A 194 -3.43 -10.05 2.44
C ASN A 194 -2.69 -9.97 3.78
N CYS A 195 -3.41 -9.71 4.87
CA CYS A 195 -2.84 -9.76 6.22
C CYS A 195 -2.35 -11.17 6.55
N THR A 196 -1.30 -11.24 7.36
CA THR A 196 -0.72 -12.50 7.83
C THR A 196 -1.41 -13.01 9.09
N ARG A 197 -0.84 -14.03 9.75
CA ARG A 197 -1.38 -14.63 10.98
C ARG A 197 -1.80 -13.55 12.00
N ASP A 198 -2.94 -13.77 12.64
CA ASP A 198 -3.55 -12.89 13.66
C ASP A 198 -3.96 -11.50 13.15
N GLY A 199 -4.18 -11.34 11.84
CA GLY A 199 -4.62 -10.07 11.25
C GLY A 199 -3.55 -8.97 11.26
N GLN A 200 -2.27 -9.34 11.36
CA GLN A 200 -1.13 -8.42 11.31
C GLN A 200 -0.72 -8.14 9.87
N LYS A 201 -0.36 -6.88 9.59
CA LYS A 201 0.26 -6.50 8.33
C LYS A 201 1.72 -6.95 8.33
N SER A 202 2.22 -7.36 7.17
CA SER A 202 3.60 -7.81 7.01
C SER A 202 4.16 -7.41 5.66
N LEU A 203 5.43 -6.99 5.65
CA LEU A 203 6.17 -6.69 4.43
C LEU A 203 6.53 -7.93 3.60
N GLY A 204 6.29 -9.14 4.12
CA GLY A 204 6.57 -10.39 3.39
C GLY A 204 5.77 -10.58 2.10
N VAL A 205 4.67 -9.86 1.92
CA VAL A 205 3.86 -9.85 0.68
C VAL A 205 4.10 -8.61 -0.19
N VAL A 206 5.01 -7.71 0.21
CA VAL A 206 5.41 -6.54 -0.56
C VAL A 206 6.63 -6.92 -1.41
N LEU A 207 6.65 -6.51 -2.69
CA LEU A 207 7.72 -6.89 -3.61
C LEU A 207 9.06 -6.19 -3.32
N ALA A 208 9.02 -5.03 -2.68
CA ALA A 208 10.23 -4.35 -2.23
C ALA A 208 10.76 -5.01 -0.93
N PRO A 209 12.08 -5.23 -0.80
CA PRO A 209 12.63 -5.76 0.45
C PRO A 209 12.46 -4.74 1.58
N ALA A 210 12.28 -5.23 2.81
CA ALA A 210 12.01 -4.38 3.98
C ALA A 210 13.06 -3.27 4.19
N LYS A 211 14.32 -3.47 3.80
CA LYS A 211 15.38 -2.44 3.86
C LYS A 211 15.14 -1.21 2.97
N ALA A 212 14.15 -1.27 2.09
CA ALA A 212 13.77 -0.19 1.17
C ALA A 212 12.35 0.34 1.42
N VAL A 213 11.63 -0.19 2.42
CA VAL A 213 10.21 0.12 2.65
C VAL A 213 10.05 1.05 3.85
N VAL A 214 9.32 2.15 3.65
CA VAL A 214 8.78 3.01 4.70
C VAL A 214 7.28 2.77 4.78
N VAL A 215 6.73 2.72 6.00
CA VAL A 215 5.31 2.52 6.27
C VAL A 215 4.75 3.77 6.94
N LEU A 216 3.59 4.24 6.48
CA LEU A 216 2.74 5.21 7.19
C LEU A 216 1.45 4.52 7.63
N ASP A 217 1.21 4.48 8.94
CA ASP A 217 0.05 3.86 9.56
C ASP A 217 -0.21 4.54 10.91
N ASP A 218 -1.48 4.72 11.30
CA ASP A 218 -1.84 5.26 12.61
C ASP A 218 -1.70 4.22 13.74
N THR A 219 -1.67 2.93 13.38
CA THR A 219 -1.77 1.82 14.34
C THR A 219 -0.46 1.03 14.45
N LEU A 220 0.33 1.31 15.49
CA LEU A 220 1.59 0.60 15.79
C LEU A 220 1.44 -0.93 15.84
N ASP A 221 0.36 -1.42 16.46
CA ASP A 221 0.11 -2.85 16.62
C ASP A 221 -0.26 -3.58 15.33
N ALA A 222 -0.56 -2.86 14.24
CA ALA A 222 -0.74 -3.47 12.93
C ALA A 222 0.58 -4.01 12.36
N TRP A 223 1.73 -3.48 12.81
CA TRP A 223 3.06 -3.74 12.26
C TRP A 223 4.06 -4.30 13.28
N LYS A 224 3.61 -5.16 14.21
CA LYS A 224 4.46 -5.68 15.32
C LYS A 224 5.81 -6.25 14.88
N ARG A 225 5.89 -6.86 13.69
CA ARG A 225 7.12 -7.47 13.15
C ARG A 225 8.00 -6.51 12.33
N HIS A 226 7.50 -5.31 12.02
CA HIS A 226 8.15 -4.32 11.14
C HIS A 226 8.07 -2.91 11.74
N LYS A 227 8.14 -2.78 13.07
CA LYS A 227 8.02 -1.48 13.78
C LYS A 227 9.10 -0.50 13.34
N ASP A 228 10.30 -0.98 13.03
CA ASP A 228 11.43 -0.14 12.60
C ASP A 228 11.22 0.49 11.20
N ASN A 229 10.25 -0.02 10.42
CA ASN A 229 9.86 0.55 9.13
C ASN A 229 8.73 1.59 9.25
N LEU A 230 8.11 1.71 10.43
CA LEU A 230 6.89 2.47 10.63
C LEU A 230 7.17 3.91 11.10
N ILE A 231 6.58 4.87 10.40
CA ILE A 231 6.31 6.21 10.92
C ILE A 231 4.85 6.20 11.39
N VAL A 232 4.66 6.28 12.71
CA VAL A 232 3.32 6.33 13.30
C VAL A 232 2.69 7.68 12.99
N MET A 233 1.52 7.65 12.37
CA MET A 233 0.77 8.84 11.97
C MET A 233 -0.15 9.31 13.09
N LYS A 234 -0.37 10.62 13.24
CA LYS A 234 -1.51 11.11 14.03
C LYS A 234 -2.81 10.57 13.42
N LYS A 235 -3.67 9.98 14.25
CA LYS A 235 -4.97 9.43 13.84
C LYS A 235 -5.86 10.52 13.24
N TYR A 236 -6.32 10.33 12.01
CA TYR A 236 -7.20 11.26 11.31
C TYR A 236 -8.67 10.96 11.55
N GLN A 237 -9.28 11.62 12.52
CA GLN A 237 -10.68 11.37 12.91
C GLN A 237 -11.58 12.57 12.61
N TYR A 238 -12.12 12.62 11.39
CA TYR A 238 -13.09 13.66 11.00
C TYR A 238 -14.51 13.46 11.56
N PHE A 239 -15.13 12.29 11.36
CA PHE A 239 -16.46 11.97 11.89
C PHE A 239 -16.39 11.65 13.40
N SER A 240 -17.26 12.27 14.21
CA SER A 240 -17.43 11.95 15.64
C SER A 240 -18.66 11.08 15.82
N THR A 241 -18.60 10.08 16.70
CA THR A 241 -19.71 9.15 16.99
C THR A 241 -20.59 9.59 18.16
N ALA A 242 -20.18 10.58 18.95
CA ALA A 242 -20.81 10.90 20.23
C ALA A 242 -21.71 12.16 20.23
N SER A 243 -21.40 13.16 19.39
CA SER A 243 -22.19 14.39 19.30
C SER A 243 -21.70 15.22 18.12
N HIS A 244 -22.64 15.93 17.51
CA HIS A 244 -22.45 16.85 16.38
C HIS A 244 -21.17 17.71 16.50
N VAL A 245 -20.59 17.99 15.33
CA VAL A 245 -19.43 18.86 15.05
C VAL A 245 -18.08 18.12 14.94
N VAL A 246 -17.45 18.37 13.79
CA VAL A 246 -16.01 18.23 13.49
C VAL A 246 -15.19 18.41 14.76
N ASN A 247 -14.45 17.38 15.18
CA ASN A 247 -13.65 17.49 16.41
C ASN A 247 -12.71 18.70 16.28
N ILE A 248 -12.85 19.73 17.12
CA ILE A 248 -12.14 21.02 16.97
C ILE A 248 -10.61 20.83 17.02
N GLU A 249 -10.14 19.76 17.67
CA GLU A 249 -8.74 19.31 17.66
C GLU A 249 -8.20 18.89 16.27
N THR A 250 -9.08 18.74 15.27
CA THR A 250 -8.74 18.43 13.87
C THR A 250 -8.47 19.66 13.01
N MET A 251 -8.72 20.89 13.50
CA MET A 251 -8.52 22.11 12.70
C MET A 251 -7.07 22.27 12.20
N GLU A 252 -6.07 21.91 13.00
CA GLU A 252 -4.65 21.93 12.57
C GLU A 252 -4.36 20.92 11.46
N ASP A 253 -4.93 19.72 11.56
CA ASP A 253 -4.77 18.65 10.57
C ASP A 253 -5.57 18.91 9.30
N GLU A 254 -6.50 19.88 9.35
CA GLU A 254 -7.24 20.35 8.18
C GLU A 254 -6.47 21.38 7.34
N SER A 255 -5.25 21.77 7.76
CA SER A 255 -4.38 22.67 7.01
C SER A 255 -3.65 21.96 5.86
N GLU A 256 -3.68 22.56 4.67
CA GLU A 256 -2.93 22.08 3.49
C GLU A 256 -1.41 22.25 3.64
N THR A 257 -0.96 23.20 4.46
CA THR A 257 0.47 23.55 4.60
C THR A 257 1.08 23.04 5.90
N GLU A 258 0.27 22.95 6.96
CA GLU A 258 0.75 22.63 8.31
C GLU A 258 0.14 21.35 8.89
N GLY A 259 -0.78 20.71 8.17
CA GLY A 259 -1.40 19.44 8.57
C GLY A 259 -0.42 18.27 8.58
N GLU A 260 -0.87 17.13 9.10
CA GLU A 260 0.02 15.98 9.36
C GLU A 260 0.68 15.46 8.08
N LEU A 261 -0.07 15.39 6.96
CA LEU A 261 0.49 14.91 5.69
C LEU A 261 1.59 15.84 5.14
N ALA A 262 1.46 17.16 5.35
CA ALA A 262 2.50 18.11 4.97
C ALA A 262 3.77 17.91 5.81
N ARG A 263 3.63 17.76 7.14
CA ARG A 263 4.75 17.50 8.05
C ARG A 263 5.45 16.17 7.74
N VAL A 264 4.68 15.11 7.51
CA VAL A 264 5.22 13.78 7.21
C VAL A 264 5.87 13.75 5.83
N LEU A 265 5.37 14.50 4.84
CA LEU A 265 6.06 14.64 3.56
C LEU A 265 7.47 15.22 3.73
N GLN A 266 7.66 16.21 4.62
CA GLN A 266 9.00 16.74 4.90
C GLN A 266 9.91 15.68 5.54
N LYS A 267 9.39 14.88 6.48
CA LYS A 267 10.11 13.73 7.03
C LYS A 267 10.50 12.73 5.95
N LEU A 268 9.58 12.38 5.04
CA LEU A 268 9.86 11.48 3.93
C LEU A 268 10.91 12.02 2.95
N LYS A 269 10.87 13.33 2.64
CA LYS A 269 11.91 13.99 1.84
C LYS A 269 13.28 13.89 2.49
N LYS A 270 13.36 14.12 3.80
CA LYS A 270 14.60 13.99 4.58
C LYS A 270 15.11 12.55 4.58
N VAL A 271 14.23 11.56 4.82
CA VAL A 271 14.59 10.13 4.74
C VAL A 271 15.14 9.77 3.36
N HIS A 272 14.46 10.17 2.29
CA HIS A 272 14.89 9.90 0.92
C HIS A 272 16.25 10.55 0.62
N HIS A 273 16.41 11.83 0.96
CA HIS A 273 17.67 12.57 0.77
C HIS A 273 18.83 11.92 1.52
N MET A 274 18.65 11.59 2.80
CA MET A 274 19.69 10.92 3.60
C MET A 274 20.02 9.52 3.09
N PHE A 275 19.02 8.78 2.60
CA PHE A 275 19.22 7.43 2.06
C PHE A 275 20.03 7.43 0.76
N PHE A 276 19.77 8.39 -0.13
CA PHE A 276 20.48 8.54 -1.40
C PHE A 276 21.59 9.60 -1.36
N ASN A 277 22.10 9.94 -0.17
CA ASN A 277 23.13 10.96 -0.02
C ASN A 277 24.42 10.52 -0.75
N PRO A 278 24.89 11.28 -1.75
CA PRO A 278 26.07 10.93 -2.55
C PRO A 278 27.39 10.94 -1.75
N GLU A 279 27.44 11.61 -0.59
CA GLU A 279 28.65 11.70 0.24
C GLU A 279 28.94 10.43 1.04
N ILE A 280 27.97 9.52 1.13
CA ILE A 280 28.14 8.25 1.81
C ILE A 280 28.41 7.18 0.73
N GLU A 281 29.69 6.91 0.45
CA GLU A 281 30.10 5.72 -0.31
C GLU A 281 29.82 4.45 0.51
N VAL A 282 28.54 4.09 0.61
CA VAL A 282 28.13 2.83 1.22
C VAL A 282 27.90 1.83 0.10
N ASP A 283 28.48 0.63 0.26
CA ASP A 283 28.05 -0.55 -0.50
C ASP A 283 26.52 -0.61 -0.50
N ALA A 284 25.91 -0.59 -1.70
CA ALA A 284 24.46 -0.62 -1.86
C ALA A 284 23.81 -1.81 -1.11
N GLN A 285 24.56 -2.88 -0.84
CA GLN A 285 24.07 -4.00 -0.04
C GLN A 285 23.80 -3.64 1.43
N ARG A 286 24.51 -2.64 1.99
CA ARG A 286 24.41 -2.19 3.38
C ARG A 286 23.40 -1.06 3.61
N LEU A 287 22.82 -0.50 2.54
CA LEU A 287 21.78 0.52 2.66
C LEU A 287 20.51 -0.08 3.29
N ASP A 288 20.09 0.49 4.43
CA ASP A 288 18.88 0.09 5.14
C ASP A 288 18.12 1.32 5.65
N VAL A 289 16.90 1.51 5.15
CA VAL A 289 16.06 2.66 5.46
C VAL A 289 15.71 2.73 6.94
N LYS A 290 15.67 1.60 7.66
CA LYS A 290 15.40 1.57 9.10
C LYS A 290 16.45 2.36 9.89
N GLN A 291 17.71 2.31 9.47
CA GLN A 291 18.78 3.09 10.10
C GLN A 291 18.59 4.59 9.88
N VAL A 292 18.13 4.97 8.68
CA VAL A 292 17.84 6.37 8.33
C VAL A 292 16.60 6.87 9.09
N LEU A 293 15.54 6.07 9.17
CA LEU A 293 14.33 6.39 9.94
C LEU A 293 14.67 6.66 11.40
N LYS A 294 15.49 5.81 12.02
CA LYS A 294 15.95 6.00 13.40
C LYS A 294 16.69 7.33 13.60
N LYS A 295 17.57 7.72 12.66
CA LYS A 295 18.26 9.03 12.71
C LYS A 295 17.29 10.20 12.61
N VAL A 296 16.39 10.17 11.61
CA VAL A 296 15.38 11.23 11.40
C VAL A 296 14.44 11.37 12.60
N GLN A 297 14.06 10.27 13.25
CA GLN A 297 13.20 10.28 14.44
C GLN A 297 13.92 10.83 15.68
N ASN A 298 15.21 10.54 15.84
CA ASN A 298 16.00 11.07 16.96
C ASN A 298 16.21 12.58 16.85
N GLU A 299 16.56 13.09 15.67
CA GLU A 299 16.77 14.53 15.44
C GLU A 299 15.49 15.35 15.71
N ALA A 300 14.32 14.82 15.34
CA ALA A 300 13.03 15.47 15.63
C ALA A 300 12.71 15.58 17.14
N SER A 301 13.32 14.72 17.96
CA SER A 301 13.14 14.70 19.43
C SER A 301 14.09 15.68 20.14
N GLU A 302 15.16 16.11 19.47
CA GLU A 302 16.13 17.08 19.98
C GLU A 302 15.69 18.53 19.68
N ASP A 303 15.08 18.78 18.51
CA ASP A 303 14.53 20.09 18.12
C ASP A 303 13.28 20.52 18.93
N SER A 304 12.73 19.62 19.76
CA SER A 304 11.54 19.86 20.61
C SER A 304 11.87 19.99 22.10
N ARG A 305 13.15 20.12 22.46
CA ARG A 305 13.64 20.46 23.80
C ARG A 305 14.25 21.85 23.84
#